data_AF-A0A380PV70-F1
#
_entry.id   AF-A0A380PV70-F1
#
_cell.length_a   1.000
_cell.length_b   1.000
_cell.length_c   1.000
_cell.angle_alpha   90.00
_cell.angle_beta   90.00
_cell.angle_gamma   90.00
#
_symmetry.space_group_name_H-M   'P 1'
#
loop_
_entity.id
_entity.type
_entity.pdbx_description
1 polymer ?
#
loop_
_entity_poly.entity_id
_entity_poly.type
_entity_poly.pdbx_seq_one_letter_code
_entity_poly.pdbx_strand_id
1 'polypeptide(L)'
;MMIKTITAAPVERDALGFWTHPDFFEPANGNEFGVEGEFDAWKALNRVTGAIGWMDSEENAEELKAAFDSVGCNVSMWQPTPPDGDGWFMASIHDTEEGPVCLWLRPIECDPEALAAHRERCHLEALKTELLTKHQAAVTAAHEYFSACELGEERLFAAAIFERLRVATRKHQGDL
;
A
#
# COMPACT_ATOMS: atom_id res chain seq x y z
N MET A 1 -13.98 -5.90 -12.56
CA MET A 1 -14.43 -4.90 -11.57
C MET A 1 -13.62 -3.63 -11.82
N MET A 2 -14.26 -2.48 -11.96
CA MET A 2 -13.53 -1.20 -11.88
C MET A 2 -13.19 -0.99 -10.41
N ILE A 3 -11.90 -0.86 -10.10
CA ILE A 3 -11.46 -0.49 -8.76
C ILE A 3 -11.87 0.97 -8.59
N LYS A 4 -12.78 1.24 -7.64
CA LYS A 4 -13.13 2.61 -7.25
C LYS A 4 -11.92 3.15 -6.49
N THR A 5 -11.23 4.13 -7.07
CA THR A 5 -10.17 4.87 -6.39
C THR A 5 -10.78 5.90 -5.44
N ILE A 6 -10.21 6.05 -4.24
CA ILE A 6 -10.56 7.12 -3.31
C ILE A 6 -10.37 8.50 -3.98
N THR A 7 -11.30 9.41 -3.69
CA THR A 7 -11.30 10.80 -4.16
C THR A 7 -11.81 11.68 -3.04
N ALA A 8 -11.62 12.99 -3.12
CA ALA A 8 -12.14 13.92 -2.11
C ALA A 8 -13.63 13.69 -1.79
N ALA A 9 -13.98 13.71 -0.51
CA ALA A 9 -15.35 13.67 0.00
C ALA A 9 -15.65 14.90 0.86
N PRO A 10 -16.94 15.26 1.05
CA PRO A 10 -17.32 16.24 2.05
C PRO A 10 -16.78 15.87 3.43
N VAL A 11 -16.11 16.82 4.08
CA VAL A 11 -15.55 16.63 5.43
C VAL A 11 -16.63 16.98 6.45
N GLU A 12 -17.12 15.96 7.17
CA GLU A 12 -18.19 16.08 8.16
C GLU A 12 -17.64 15.72 9.55
N ARG A 13 -16.98 16.68 10.20
CA ARG A 13 -16.37 16.46 11.51
C ARG A 13 -17.39 16.20 12.60
N ASP A 14 -17.03 15.32 13.52
CA ASP A 14 -17.80 15.07 14.73
C ASP A 14 -17.70 16.23 15.75
N ALA A 15 -18.34 16.06 16.90
CA ALA A 15 -18.36 17.09 17.96
C ALA A 15 -16.98 17.38 18.58
N LEU A 16 -16.00 16.49 18.41
CA LEU A 16 -14.63 16.66 18.86
C LEU A 16 -13.72 17.18 17.74
N GLY A 17 -14.25 17.38 16.53
CA GLY A 17 -13.50 17.84 15.37
C GLY A 17 -12.81 16.72 14.59
N PHE A 18 -13.02 15.46 14.95
CA PHE A 18 -12.43 14.33 14.25
C PHE A 18 -13.25 13.92 13.04
N TRP A 19 -12.59 13.30 12.07
CA TRP A 19 -13.24 12.76 10.88
C TRP A 19 -12.33 11.76 10.19
N THR A 20 -12.92 10.74 9.58
CA THR A 20 -12.23 9.78 8.72
C THR A 20 -13.02 9.63 7.43
N HIS A 21 -12.32 9.65 6.31
CA HIS A 21 -12.92 9.49 4.99
C HIS A 21 -13.68 8.15 4.91
N PRO A 22 -14.88 8.09 4.32
CA PRO A 22 -15.72 6.87 4.31
C PRO A 22 -15.11 5.70 3.54
N ASP A 23 -14.30 5.97 2.51
CA ASP A 23 -13.53 4.97 1.78
C ASP A 23 -12.07 4.85 2.29
N PHE A 24 -11.76 5.32 3.52
CA PHE A 24 -10.40 5.22 4.07
C PHE A 24 -9.97 3.77 4.30
N PHE A 25 -8.67 3.58 4.54
CA PHE A 25 -8.09 2.27 4.78
C PHE A 25 -8.69 1.59 6.02
N GLU A 26 -9.13 0.34 5.84
CA GLU A 26 -9.52 -0.57 6.90
C GLU A 26 -8.57 -1.78 6.91
N PRO A 27 -7.88 -2.06 8.03
CA PRO A 27 -7.04 -3.24 8.17
C PRO A 27 -7.83 -4.54 7.94
N ALA A 28 -7.32 -5.44 7.08
CA ALA A 28 -7.95 -6.72 6.76
C ALA A 28 -8.02 -7.67 7.97
N ASN A 29 -7.15 -7.45 8.96
CA ASN A 29 -7.12 -8.20 10.21
C ASN A 29 -8.20 -7.73 11.22
N GLY A 30 -8.92 -6.64 10.94
CA GLY A 30 -9.92 -6.04 11.82
C GLY A 30 -9.35 -5.36 13.07
N ASN A 31 -8.03 -5.20 13.15
CA ASN A 31 -7.37 -4.45 14.22
C ASN A 31 -7.34 -2.95 13.88
N GLU A 32 -6.89 -2.16 14.85
CA GLU A 32 -6.65 -0.72 14.67
C GLU A 32 -5.56 -0.42 13.64
N PHE A 33 -4.52 -1.27 13.60
CA PHE A 33 -3.39 -1.13 12.68
C PHE A 33 -3.31 -2.32 11.70
N GLY A 34 -3.04 -1.98 10.44
CA GLY A 34 -2.72 -2.95 9.40
C GLY A 34 -1.37 -3.63 9.63
N VAL A 35 -1.13 -4.72 8.92
CA VAL A 35 0.20 -5.33 8.88
C VAL A 35 1.15 -4.51 8.01
N GLU A 36 2.47 -4.71 8.18
CA GLU A 36 3.48 -3.98 7.41
C GLU A 36 3.20 -4.06 5.90
N GLY A 37 3.21 -2.89 5.23
CA GLY A 37 2.98 -2.75 3.80
C GLY A 37 1.51 -2.76 3.36
N GLU A 38 0.56 -3.06 4.23
CA GLU A 38 -0.86 -3.12 3.88
C GLU A 38 -1.41 -1.74 3.48
N PHE A 39 -1.09 -0.70 4.25
CA PHE A 39 -1.48 0.67 3.95
C PHE A 39 -0.83 1.20 2.65
N ASP A 40 0.42 0.81 2.38
CA ASP A 40 1.11 1.17 1.13
C ASP A 40 0.49 0.49 -0.08
N ALA A 41 0.09 -0.78 0.06
CA ALA A 41 -0.65 -1.50 -0.97
C ALA A 41 -2.02 -0.85 -1.22
N TRP A 42 -2.72 -0.44 -0.17
CA TRP A 42 -3.99 0.29 -0.28
C TRP A 42 -3.80 1.64 -1.01
N LYS A 43 -2.76 2.43 -0.68
CA LYS A 43 -2.45 3.67 -1.40
C LYS A 43 -2.13 3.42 -2.88
N ALA A 44 -1.35 2.37 -3.17
CA ALA A 44 -0.99 2.00 -4.54
C ALA A 44 -2.23 1.59 -5.37
N LEU A 45 -3.14 0.82 -4.78
CA LEU A 45 -4.41 0.44 -5.40
C LEU A 45 -5.29 1.64 -5.70
N ASN A 46 -5.32 2.60 -4.77
CA ASN A 46 -6.08 3.84 -4.88
C ASN A 46 -5.39 4.92 -5.71
N ARG A 47 -4.15 4.69 -6.17
CA ARG A 47 -3.34 5.66 -6.92
C ARG A 47 -3.17 7.00 -6.20
N VAL A 48 -2.93 6.95 -4.89
CA VAL A 48 -2.70 8.14 -4.05
C VAL A 48 -1.32 8.10 -3.39
N THR A 49 -0.81 9.29 -3.09
CA THR A 49 0.28 9.49 -2.13
C THR A 49 -0.24 10.30 -0.94
N GLY A 50 0.51 10.35 0.16
CA GLY A 50 0.05 10.98 1.39
C GLY A 50 1.11 11.76 2.15
N ALA A 51 0.64 12.66 3.00
CA ALA A 51 1.46 13.45 3.92
C ALA A 51 0.70 13.62 5.24
N ILE A 52 1.44 13.81 6.33
CA ILE A 52 0.87 14.03 7.67
C ILE A 52 1.16 15.48 8.05
N GLY A 53 0.10 16.23 8.37
CA GLY A 53 0.18 17.52 9.03
C GLY A 53 0.00 17.34 10.53
N TRP A 54 0.91 17.91 11.32
CA TRP A 54 0.85 17.87 12.78
C TRP A 54 0.28 19.18 13.31
N MET A 55 -0.63 19.11 14.28
CA MET A 55 -1.18 20.31 14.92
C MET A 55 -0.06 21.17 15.54
N ASP A 56 0.97 20.52 16.10
CA ASP A 56 2.13 21.19 16.71
C ASP A 56 3.07 21.85 15.66
N SER A 57 2.81 21.67 14.36
CA SER A 57 3.54 22.36 13.27
C SER A 57 2.81 23.57 12.73
N GLU A 58 1.60 23.86 13.21
CA GLU A 58 0.84 25.05 12.80
C GLU A 58 1.44 26.33 13.41
N GLU A 59 1.27 27.46 12.73
CA GLU A 59 1.77 28.77 13.22
C GLU A 59 1.19 29.13 14.59
N ASN A 60 -0.06 28.73 14.86
CA ASN A 60 -0.76 28.95 16.12
C ASN A 60 -0.80 27.69 17.03
N ALA A 61 0.18 26.80 16.90
CA ALA A 61 0.26 25.54 17.66
C ALA A 61 0.05 25.70 19.18
N GLU A 62 0.63 26.75 19.81
CA GLU A 62 0.48 26.98 21.25
C GLU A 62 -0.98 27.20 21.67
N GLU A 63 -1.73 27.97 20.88
CA GLU A 63 -3.15 28.25 21.13
C GLU A 63 -4.02 27.01 20.91
N LEU A 64 -3.72 26.26 19.84
CA LEU A 64 -4.42 25.01 19.52
C LEU A 64 -4.19 23.95 20.60
N LYS A 65 -2.95 23.81 21.07
CA LYS A 65 -2.58 22.88 22.15
C LYS A 65 -3.28 23.23 23.47
N ALA A 66 -3.31 24.51 23.84
CA ALA A 66 -4.05 24.96 25.01
C ALA A 66 -5.55 24.66 24.90
N ALA A 67 -6.15 24.82 23.72
CA ALA A 67 -7.55 24.47 23.46
C ALA A 67 -7.77 22.95 23.55
N PHE A 68 -6.87 22.16 22.96
CA PHE A 68 -6.93 20.69 22.96
C PHE A 68 -6.86 20.12 24.37
N ASP A 69 -5.91 20.59 25.19
CA ASP A 69 -5.72 20.13 26.56
C ASP A 69 -6.85 20.57 27.50
N SER A 70 -7.41 21.76 27.29
CA SER A 70 -8.43 22.31 28.19
C SER A 70 -9.82 21.70 28.01
N VAL A 71 -10.12 21.15 26.83
CA VAL A 71 -11.45 20.61 26.47
C VAL A 71 -11.44 19.08 26.35
N GLY A 72 -10.32 18.42 26.67
CA GLY A 72 -10.23 16.96 26.74
C GLY A 72 -10.09 16.30 25.36
N CYS A 73 -9.00 16.62 24.67
CA CYS A 73 -8.66 16.09 23.35
C CYS A 73 -9.61 16.52 22.22
N ASN A 74 -9.99 17.81 22.20
CA ASN A 74 -10.88 18.36 21.18
C ASN A 74 -10.09 19.18 20.14
N VAL A 75 -10.27 18.84 18.86
CA VAL A 75 -9.59 19.49 17.71
C VAL A 75 -10.55 20.30 16.84
N SER A 76 -11.77 20.60 17.29
CA SER A 76 -12.79 21.30 16.49
C SER A 76 -12.36 22.70 16.05
N MET A 77 -11.46 23.34 16.80
CA MET A 77 -10.91 24.67 16.51
C MET A 77 -9.74 24.62 15.51
N TRP A 78 -9.09 23.46 15.37
CA TRP A 78 -7.97 23.30 14.46
C TRP A 78 -8.47 23.17 13.02
N GLN A 79 -7.99 24.03 12.12
CA GLN A 79 -8.22 23.91 10.69
C GLN A 79 -6.88 23.57 10.02
N PRO A 80 -6.57 22.28 9.80
CA PRO A 80 -5.28 21.87 9.28
C PRO A 80 -5.03 22.49 7.91
N THR A 81 -3.82 23.01 7.73
CA THR A 81 -3.39 23.54 6.44
C THR A 81 -2.95 22.37 5.54
N PRO A 82 -3.44 22.25 4.29
CA PRO A 82 -2.94 21.24 3.37
C PRO A 82 -1.46 21.50 3.05
N PRO A 83 -0.68 20.44 2.75
CA PRO A 83 0.69 20.61 2.30
C PRO A 83 0.78 21.41 0.99
N ASP A 84 1.99 21.88 0.66
CA ASP A 84 2.24 22.56 -0.61
C ASP A 84 1.92 21.66 -1.84
N GLY A 85 1.43 22.31 -2.90
CA GLY A 85 1.06 21.68 -4.16
C GLY A 85 -0.42 21.36 -4.28
N ASP A 86 -0.83 20.90 -5.46
CA ASP A 86 -2.23 20.71 -5.81
C ASP A 86 -2.76 19.30 -5.49
N GLY A 87 -4.09 19.18 -5.42
CA GLY A 87 -4.78 17.89 -5.38
C GLY A 87 -4.94 17.25 -4.00
N TRP A 88 -4.51 17.94 -2.94
CA TRP A 88 -4.67 17.47 -1.57
C TRP A 88 -6.14 17.46 -1.14
N PHE A 89 -6.54 16.38 -0.48
CA PHE A 89 -7.80 16.27 0.24
C PHE A 89 -7.56 15.58 1.59
N MET A 90 -8.38 15.92 2.58
CA MET A 90 -8.30 15.33 3.91
C MET A 90 -8.74 13.86 3.82
N ALA A 91 -7.95 12.98 4.41
CA ALA A 91 -8.25 11.55 4.52
C ALA A 91 -8.66 11.17 5.94
N SER A 92 -7.99 11.76 6.93
CA SER A 92 -8.43 11.68 8.32
C SER A 92 -7.87 12.83 9.15
N ILE A 93 -8.56 13.18 10.21
CA ILE A 93 -8.08 14.01 11.30
C ILE A 93 -8.40 13.27 12.59
N HIS A 94 -7.37 12.92 13.34
CA HIS A 94 -7.44 12.03 14.49
C HIS A 94 -6.34 12.38 15.48
N ASP A 95 -6.51 11.92 16.72
CA ASP A 95 -5.47 12.00 17.74
C ASP A 95 -4.57 10.75 17.70
N THR A 96 -3.31 10.94 18.05
CA THR A 96 -2.31 9.86 18.19
C THR A 96 -1.63 9.99 19.54
N GLU A 97 -0.78 9.02 19.93
CA GLU A 97 0.01 9.13 21.16
C GLU A 97 0.95 10.35 21.17
N GLU A 98 1.34 10.84 19.99
CA GLU A 98 2.18 12.02 19.81
C GLU A 98 1.37 13.31 19.59
N GLY A 99 0.05 13.21 19.70
CA GLY A 99 -0.90 14.31 19.55
C GLY A 99 -1.66 14.30 18.21
N PRO A 100 -2.46 15.35 17.96
CA PRO A 100 -3.34 15.40 16.81
C PRO A 100 -2.64 15.54 15.47
N VAL A 101 -3.13 14.76 14.51
CA VAL A 101 -2.65 14.76 13.13
C VAL A 101 -3.80 14.88 12.14
N CYS A 102 -3.47 15.40 10.96
CA CYS A 102 -4.30 15.40 9.78
C CYS A 102 -3.56 14.67 8.67
N LEU A 103 -4.11 13.53 8.24
CA LEU A 103 -3.62 12.80 7.09
C LEU A 103 -4.23 13.39 5.82
N TRP A 104 -3.35 13.78 4.91
CA TRP A 104 -3.69 14.27 3.58
C TRP A 104 -3.37 13.22 2.53
N LEU A 105 -4.24 13.10 1.54
CA LEU A 105 -4.00 12.30 0.35
C LEU A 105 -4.11 13.17 -0.89
N ARG A 106 -3.38 12.82 -1.95
CA ARG A 106 -3.58 13.37 -3.29
C ARG A 106 -3.40 12.30 -4.35
N PRO A 107 -4.03 12.44 -5.54
CA PRO A 107 -3.75 11.57 -6.67
C PRO A 107 -2.27 11.61 -7.03
N ILE A 108 -1.68 10.46 -7.36
CA ILE A 108 -0.29 10.42 -7.85
C ILE A 108 -0.11 11.20 -9.15
N GLU A 109 -1.18 11.47 -9.90
CA GLU A 109 -1.15 12.34 -11.08
C GLU A 109 -0.74 13.79 -10.76
N CYS A 110 -0.92 14.24 -9.51
CA CYS A 110 -0.48 15.54 -9.01
C CYS A 110 0.98 15.50 -8.50
N ASP A 111 1.64 14.36 -8.55
CA ASP A 111 2.99 14.12 -8.01
C ASP A 111 3.85 13.32 -9.02
N PRO A 112 4.71 13.99 -9.81
CA PRO A 112 5.51 13.32 -10.83
C PRO A 112 6.41 12.20 -10.30
N GLU A 113 6.94 12.35 -9.09
CA GLU A 113 7.80 11.35 -8.46
C GLU A 113 6.99 10.13 -8.02
N ALA A 114 5.85 10.35 -7.35
CA ALA A 114 4.97 9.26 -6.95
C ALA A 114 4.40 8.50 -8.17
N LEU A 115 4.07 9.21 -9.26
CA LEU A 115 3.61 8.60 -10.50
C LEU A 115 4.71 7.75 -11.17
N ALA A 116 5.95 8.25 -11.22
CA ALA A 116 7.09 7.51 -11.75
C ALA A 116 7.36 6.24 -10.93
N ALA A 117 7.40 6.38 -9.60
CA ALA A 117 7.59 5.25 -8.69
C ALA A 117 6.47 4.20 -8.82
N HIS A 118 5.21 4.64 -8.99
CA HIS A 118 4.09 3.72 -9.23
C HIS A 118 4.24 2.97 -10.56
N ARG A 119 4.63 3.65 -11.64
CA ARG A 119 4.87 3.02 -12.96
C ARG A 119 5.96 1.96 -12.88
N GLU A 120 7.07 2.28 -12.22
CA GLU A 120 8.19 1.34 -12.04
C GLU A 120 7.75 0.10 -11.26
N ARG A 121 7.05 0.27 -10.13
CA ARG A 121 6.51 -0.86 -9.37
C ARG A 121 5.55 -1.72 -10.19
N CYS A 122 4.62 -1.11 -10.93
CA CYS A 122 3.70 -1.83 -11.81
C CYS A 122 4.45 -2.60 -12.91
N HIS A 123 5.51 -2.00 -13.47
CA HIS A 123 6.34 -2.65 -14.47
C HIS A 123 7.07 -3.87 -13.90
N LEU A 124 7.70 -3.72 -12.73
CA LEU A 124 8.40 -4.82 -12.05
C LEU A 124 7.46 -5.97 -11.67
N GLU A 125 6.28 -5.67 -11.13
CA GLU A 125 5.29 -6.72 -10.82
C GLU A 125 4.74 -7.40 -12.07
N ALA A 126 4.58 -6.68 -13.19
CA ALA A 126 4.23 -7.28 -14.47
C ALA A 126 5.33 -8.23 -14.98
N LEU A 127 6.60 -7.81 -14.93
CA LEU A 127 7.74 -8.65 -15.30
C LEU A 127 7.83 -9.90 -14.42
N LYS A 128 7.63 -9.76 -13.11
CA LYS A 128 7.62 -10.87 -12.15
C LYS A 128 6.46 -11.83 -12.43
N THR A 129 5.27 -11.32 -12.70
CA THR A 129 4.10 -12.13 -13.06
C THR A 129 4.37 -12.92 -14.35
N GLU A 130 4.95 -12.28 -15.36
CA GLU A 130 5.31 -12.91 -16.61
C GLU A 130 6.40 -13.99 -16.43
N LEU A 131 7.42 -13.70 -15.62
CA LEU A 131 8.46 -14.67 -15.25
C LEU A 131 7.86 -15.91 -14.60
N LEU A 132 6.99 -15.73 -13.59
CA LEU A 132 6.35 -16.83 -12.87
C LEU A 132 5.42 -17.65 -13.78
N THR A 133 4.69 -16.97 -14.67
CA THR A 133 3.82 -17.64 -15.66
C THR A 133 4.63 -18.51 -16.61
N LYS A 134 5.71 -17.97 -17.19
CA LYS A 134 6.62 -18.72 -18.07
C LYS A 134 7.30 -19.87 -17.34
N HIS A 135 7.73 -19.64 -16.09
CA HIS A 135 8.32 -20.67 -15.25
C HIS A 135 7.34 -21.84 -15.03
N GLN A 136 6.10 -21.54 -14.65
CA GLN A 136 5.07 -22.56 -14.44
C GLN A 136 4.80 -23.35 -15.73
N ALA A 137 4.72 -22.68 -16.88
CA ALA A 137 4.55 -23.34 -18.18
C ALA A 137 5.73 -24.29 -18.50
N ALA A 138 6.97 -23.86 -18.25
CA ALA A 138 8.17 -24.67 -18.46
C ALA A 138 8.20 -25.91 -17.54
N VAL A 139 7.83 -25.75 -16.27
CA VAL A 139 7.73 -26.87 -15.31
C VAL A 139 6.69 -27.90 -15.77
N THR A 140 5.51 -27.44 -16.20
CA THR A 140 4.45 -28.32 -16.74
C THR A 140 4.93 -29.08 -17.97
N ALA A 141 5.51 -28.40 -18.96
CA ALA A 141 6.00 -29.03 -20.18
C ALA A 141 7.12 -30.05 -19.90
N ALA A 142 8.03 -29.74 -18.97
CA ALA A 142 9.10 -30.66 -18.57
C ALA A 142 8.55 -31.93 -17.89
N HIS A 143 7.51 -31.79 -17.06
CA HIS A 143 6.84 -32.93 -16.43
C HIS A 143 6.12 -33.82 -17.46
N GLU A 144 5.41 -33.22 -18.41
CA GLU A 144 4.72 -33.94 -19.49
C GLU A 144 5.72 -34.72 -20.35
N TYR A 145 6.84 -34.09 -20.70
CA TYR A 145 7.93 -34.75 -21.42
C TYR A 145 8.50 -35.95 -20.66
N PHE A 146 8.92 -35.73 -19.40
CA PHE A 146 9.42 -36.78 -18.53
C PHE A 146 8.43 -37.95 -18.37
N SER A 147 7.13 -37.64 -18.24
CA SER A 147 6.08 -38.63 -18.06
C SER A 147 5.85 -39.49 -19.31
N ALA A 148 6.11 -38.95 -20.51
CA ALA A 148 5.97 -39.64 -21.77
C ALA A 148 7.18 -40.53 -22.13
N CYS A 149 8.36 -40.29 -21.54
CA CYS A 149 9.56 -41.06 -21.84
C CYS A 149 9.51 -42.50 -21.29
N GLU A 150 9.90 -43.46 -22.13
CA GLU A 150 10.16 -44.85 -21.72
C GLU A 150 11.38 -44.93 -20.77
N LEU A 151 11.51 -46.05 -20.04
CA LEU A 151 12.66 -46.27 -19.17
C LEU A 151 13.97 -46.29 -19.99
N GLY A 152 14.90 -45.39 -19.69
CA GLY A 152 16.17 -45.27 -20.39
C GLY A 152 16.86 -43.94 -20.13
N GLU A 153 17.96 -43.69 -20.86
CA GLU A 153 18.80 -42.49 -20.73
C GLU A 153 17.99 -41.20 -20.96
N GLU A 154 17.09 -41.19 -21.92
CA GLU A 154 16.25 -40.02 -22.22
C GLU A 154 15.34 -39.63 -21.05
N ARG A 155 14.77 -40.62 -20.35
CA ARG A 155 13.94 -40.36 -19.17
C ARG A 155 14.77 -39.82 -18.01
N LEU A 156 16.01 -40.29 -17.83
CA LEU A 156 16.92 -39.76 -16.81
C LEU A 156 17.28 -38.30 -17.11
N PHE A 157 17.49 -37.98 -18.38
CA PHE A 157 17.74 -36.61 -18.83
C PHE A 157 16.51 -35.71 -18.61
N ALA A 158 15.33 -36.15 -19.04
CA ALA A 158 14.06 -35.44 -18.82
C ALA A 158 13.77 -35.21 -17.32
N ALA A 159 14.05 -36.23 -16.48
CA ALA A 159 13.91 -36.11 -15.03
C ALA A 159 14.82 -35.03 -14.44
N ALA A 160 16.08 -34.95 -14.91
CA ALA A 160 17.03 -33.94 -14.45
C ALA A 160 16.59 -32.51 -14.84
N ILE A 161 16.02 -32.32 -16.03
CA ILE A 161 15.46 -31.03 -16.46
C ILE A 161 14.27 -30.65 -15.58
N PHE A 162 13.30 -31.56 -15.43
CA PHE A 162 12.11 -31.32 -14.62
C PHE A 162 12.49 -30.96 -13.19
N GLU A 163 13.42 -31.70 -12.57
CA GLU A 163 13.82 -31.44 -11.19
C GLU A 163 14.46 -30.07 -11.03
N ARG A 164 15.37 -29.67 -11.93
CA ARG A 164 16.00 -28.35 -11.90
C ARG A 164 14.99 -27.22 -12.00
N LEU A 165 14.04 -27.33 -12.93
CA LEU A 165 12.98 -26.33 -13.10
C LEU A 165 12.08 -26.29 -11.86
N ARG A 166 11.63 -27.44 -11.37
CA ARG A 166 10.72 -27.55 -10.23
C ARG A 166 11.27 -26.95 -8.94
N VAL A 167 12.59 -26.99 -8.72
CA VAL A 167 13.21 -26.47 -7.50
C VAL A 167 13.73 -25.04 -7.64
N ALA A 168 13.81 -24.48 -8.85
CA ALA A 168 14.41 -23.17 -9.09
C ALA A 168 13.68 -22.00 -8.38
N THR A 169 12.43 -22.17 -7.98
CA THR A 169 11.63 -21.16 -7.25
C THR A 169 11.48 -21.45 -5.76
N ARG A 170 12.08 -22.53 -5.25
CA ARG A 170 12.09 -22.79 -3.80
C ARG A 170 13.11 -21.85 -3.15
N LYS A 171 12.68 -21.01 -2.22
CA LYS A 171 13.59 -20.23 -1.38
C LYS A 171 14.59 -21.19 -0.71
N HIS A 172 15.88 -21.00 -0.95
CA HIS A 172 16.91 -21.70 -0.18
C HIS A 172 16.85 -21.18 1.26
N GLN A 173 16.73 -22.08 2.23
CA GLN A 173 16.70 -21.77 3.67
C GLN A 173 18.00 -21.15 4.23
N GLY A 174 18.94 -20.73 3.38
CA GLY A 174 20.25 -20.20 3.76
C GLY A 174 20.54 -18.75 3.37
N ASP A 175 19.60 -18.05 2.72
CA ASP A 175 19.78 -16.66 2.27
C ASP A 175 18.96 -15.65 3.11
N LEU A 176 18.92 -15.85 4.44
CA LEU A 176 18.41 -14.88 5.43
C LEU A 176 19.52 -14.54 6.43
#